data_AF-A0A947RGK0-F1
#
_entry.id   AF-A0A947RGK0-F1
#
_cell.length_a   1.000
_cell.length_b   1.000
_cell.length_c   1.000
_cell.angle_alpha   90.00
_cell.angle_beta   90.00
_cell.angle_gamma   90.00
#
_symmetry.space_group_name_H-M   'P 1'
#
loop_
_entity.id
_entity.type
_entity.pdbx_description
1 polymer ?
#
loop_
_entity_poly.entity_id
_entity_poly.type
_entity_poly.pdbx_seq_one_letter_code
_entity_poly.pdbx_strand_id
1 'polypeptide(L)'
;MALPYYLKKRIQDVVINIIMLAFLALTLLPIGWMVYSSLKDSTDIAIGKVGLRRAGTDILKIIPEKHKLLVLTADGGINYYDPEGLKKLSHFSYKTDASSFVVDDNYIWLASTNKGLIRISKDNFMQSKKIDFDTTGIDLAKVGSTYITKVGQDVFISLDYKNFSGVWQFDTQALKFIKQLRQAKNEYFPEAGQFNRKEFPGIDGEVVSEAGYNGAIYMGTSGGRLYQ
;
A
#
# COMPACT_ATOMS: atom_id res chain seq x y z
N MET A 1 63.69 10.59 19.17
CA MET A 1 63.19 10.52 20.56
C MET A 1 62.39 9.23 20.71
N ALA A 2 62.82 8.33 21.60
CA ALA A 2 62.02 7.16 21.93
C ALA A 2 60.86 7.60 22.84
N LEU A 3 59.64 7.17 22.51
CA LEU A 3 58.46 7.38 23.34
C LEU A 3 58.64 6.67 24.69
N PRO A 4 58.37 7.33 25.84
CA PRO A 4 58.44 6.69 27.16
C PRO A 4 57.54 5.45 27.20
N TYR A 5 58.04 4.37 27.79
CA TYR A 5 57.35 3.07 27.86
C TYR A 5 55.91 3.19 28.39
N TYR A 6 55.70 4.02 29.42
CA TYR A 6 54.38 4.28 30.00
C TYR A 6 53.38 4.92 29.03
N LEU A 7 53.85 5.81 28.15
CA LEU A 7 52.99 6.46 27.17
C LEU A 7 52.60 5.47 26.06
N LYS A 8 53.54 4.63 25.62
CA LYS A 8 53.26 3.55 24.66
C LYS A 8 52.20 2.58 25.21
N LYS A 9 52.33 2.18 26.48
CA LYS A 9 51.37 1.29 27.14
C LYS A 9 49.97 1.92 27.21
N ARG A 10 49.86 3.18 27.66
CA ARG A 10 48.55 3.88 27.71
C ARG A 10 47.88 3.97 26.34
N ILE A 11 48.64 4.25 25.28
CA ILE A 11 48.11 4.30 23.91
C ILE A 11 47.61 2.91 23.49
N GLN A 12 48.38 1.85 23.75
CA GLN A 12 47.97 0.48 23.45
C GLN A 12 46.67 0.09 24.18
N ASP A 13 46.56 0.40 25.47
CA ASP A 13 45.35 0.11 26.26
C ASP A 13 44.12 0.84 25.70
N VAL A 14 44.27 2.11 25.30
CA VAL A 14 43.18 2.88 24.68
C VAL A 14 42.77 2.28 23.33
N VAL A 15 43.74 1.91 22.49
CA VAL A 15 43.46 1.28 21.18
C VAL A 15 42.72 -0.05 21.37
N ILE A 16 43.15 -0.87 22.32
CA ILE A 16 42.48 -2.15 22.65
C ILE A 16 41.03 -1.89 23.09
N ASN A 17 40.79 -0.91 23.96
CA ASN A 17 39.44 -0.57 24.41
C ASN A 17 38.54 -0.09 23.26
N ILE A 18 39.07 0.73 22.34
CA ILE A 18 38.32 1.18 21.15
C ILE A 18 37.98 -0.01 20.24
N ILE A 19 38.94 -0.90 19.98
CA ILE A 19 38.72 -2.11 19.16
C ILE A 19 37.67 -3.00 19.82
N MET A 20 37.76 -3.22 21.13
CA MET A 20 36.79 -4.03 21.87
C MET A 20 35.37 -3.43 21.80
N LEU A 21 35.24 -2.11 21.92
CA LEU A 21 33.95 -1.43 21.83
C LEU A 21 33.37 -1.47 20.41
N ALA A 22 34.22 -1.36 19.38
CA ALA A 22 33.80 -1.53 17.98
C ALA A 22 33.32 -2.97 17.71
N PHE A 23 34.03 -3.98 18.23
CA PHE A 23 33.59 -5.37 18.15
C PHE A 23 32.26 -5.58 18.88
N LEU A 24 32.08 -4.99 20.06
CA LEU A 24 30.81 -5.06 20.79
C LEU A 24 29.65 -4.42 19.99
N ALA A 25 29.87 -3.27 19.36
CA ALA A 25 28.86 -2.65 18.51
C ALA A 25 28.52 -3.53 17.29
N LEU A 26 29.53 -4.17 16.70
CA LEU A 26 29.35 -5.07 15.57
C LEU A 26 28.59 -6.36 15.96
N THR A 27 28.86 -6.92 17.14
CA THR A 27 28.14 -8.12 17.64
C THR A 27 26.73 -7.81 18.11
N LEU A 28 26.45 -6.57 18.53
CA LEU A 28 25.10 -6.11 18.85
C LEU A 28 24.27 -5.78 17.60
N LEU A 29 24.89 -5.57 16.44
CA LEU A 29 24.17 -5.20 15.21
C LEU A 29 23.12 -6.25 14.80
N PRO A 30 23.40 -7.57 14.79
CA PRO A 30 22.37 -8.58 14.53
C PRO A 30 21.21 -8.56 15.53
N ILE A 31 21.49 -8.32 16.81
CA ILE A 31 20.46 -8.23 17.86
C ILE A 31 19.59 -6.99 17.64
N GLY A 32 20.23 -5.85 17.39
CA GLY A 32 19.54 -4.61 17.03
C GLY A 32 18.68 -4.78 15.76
N TRP A 33 19.19 -5.52 14.77
CA TRP A 33 18.45 -5.85 13.56
C TRP A 33 17.24 -6.76 13.81
N MET A 34 17.37 -7.76 14.68
CA MET A 34 16.26 -8.63 15.08
C MET A 34 15.18 -7.85 15.84
N VAL A 35 15.56 -6.99 16.79
CA VAL A 35 14.63 -6.12 17.51
C VAL A 35 13.95 -5.14 16.55
N TYR A 36 14.71 -4.48 15.69
CA TYR A 36 14.18 -3.59 14.65
C TYR A 36 13.16 -4.31 13.74
N SER A 37 13.50 -5.51 13.28
CA SER A 37 12.61 -6.32 12.43
C SER A 37 11.36 -6.81 13.16
N SER A 38 11.44 -7.04 14.47
CA SER A 38 10.28 -7.43 15.30
C SER A 38 9.33 -6.27 15.59
N LEU A 39 9.84 -5.04 15.63
CA LEU A 39 9.04 -3.82 15.85
C LEU A 39 8.44 -3.28 14.56
N LYS A 40 9.00 -3.64 13.41
CA LYS A 40 8.44 -3.36 12.09
C LYS A 40 7.32 -4.36 11.81
N ASP A 41 6.13 -3.87 11.46
CA ASP A 41 5.07 -4.74 10.95
C ASP A 41 5.61 -5.54 9.76
N SER A 42 5.41 -6.86 9.78
CA SER A 42 5.79 -7.76 8.69
C SER A 42 5.23 -7.28 7.34
N THR A 43 4.07 -6.62 7.38
CA THR A 43 3.42 -5.98 6.24
C THR A 43 4.27 -4.87 5.63
N ASP A 44 4.96 -4.07 6.44
CA ASP A 44 5.82 -2.97 5.99
C ASP A 44 7.06 -3.52 5.25
N ILE A 45 7.62 -4.64 5.72
CA ILE A 45 8.74 -5.32 5.05
C ILE A 45 8.26 -6.04 3.78
N ALA A 46 7.10 -6.70 3.83
CA ALA A 46 6.50 -7.41 2.70
C ALA A 46 6.06 -6.48 1.56
N ILE A 47 5.63 -5.24 1.88
CA ILE A 47 5.32 -4.19 0.90
C ILE A 47 6.61 -3.46 0.44
N GLY A 48 7.80 -3.94 0.82
CA GLY A 48 9.07 -3.39 0.36
C GLY A 48 9.46 -2.05 0.98
N LYS A 49 8.86 -1.65 2.12
CA LYS A 49 9.31 -0.48 2.91
C LYS A 49 10.49 -0.86 3.82
N VAL A 50 11.60 -1.29 3.21
CA VAL A 50 12.85 -1.54 3.92
C VAL A 50 13.77 -0.31 3.74
N GLY A 51 13.93 0.48 4.81
CA GLY A 51 14.81 1.65 4.87
C GLY A 51 14.14 3.01 4.58
N LEU A 52 14.95 4.00 4.14
CA LEU A 52 14.52 5.38 3.84
C LEU A 52 13.93 5.57 2.43
N ARG A 53 13.96 4.53 1.59
CA ARG A 53 13.34 4.57 0.26
C ARG A 53 11.92 4.05 0.37
N ARG A 54 10.94 4.89 0.04
CA ARG A 54 9.60 4.40 -0.27
C ARG A 54 9.71 3.63 -1.58
N ALA A 55 9.47 2.31 -1.56
CA ALA A 55 9.09 1.63 -2.78
C ALA A 55 7.91 2.41 -3.39
N GLY A 56 7.95 2.68 -4.69
CA GLY A 56 6.82 3.32 -5.35
C GLY A 56 5.58 2.48 -5.07
N THR A 57 4.52 3.10 -4.57
CA THR A 57 3.32 2.36 -4.20
C THR A 57 2.57 1.99 -5.46
N ASP A 58 2.27 0.69 -5.63
CA ASP A 58 1.65 0.14 -6.84
C ASP A 58 0.45 1.00 -7.25
N ILE A 59 0.46 1.44 -8.52
CA ILE A 59 -0.69 2.16 -9.09
C ILE A 59 -1.76 1.12 -9.40
N LEU A 60 -2.85 1.17 -8.63
CA LEU A 60 -3.96 0.24 -8.78
C LEU A 60 -4.94 0.68 -9.85
N LYS A 61 -5.19 1.98 -9.94
CA LYS A 61 -6.20 2.53 -10.85
C LYS A 61 -5.85 3.94 -11.29
N ILE A 62 -5.94 4.17 -12.60
CA ILE A 62 -5.88 5.49 -13.22
C ILE A 62 -7.27 5.81 -13.75
N ILE A 63 -7.81 6.97 -13.37
CA ILE A 63 -9.12 7.44 -13.84
C ILE A 63 -8.94 8.83 -14.43
N PRO A 64 -9.22 9.01 -15.72
CA PRO A 64 -9.15 10.31 -16.34
C PRO A 64 -10.32 11.19 -15.91
N GLU A 65 -10.02 12.41 -15.51
CA GLU A 65 -11.00 13.48 -15.28
C GLU A 65 -10.73 14.65 -16.24
N LYS A 66 -11.68 15.57 -16.39
CA LYS A 66 -11.69 16.62 -17.42
C LYS A 66 -10.37 17.38 -17.65
N HIS A 67 -9.56 17.59 -16.61
CA HIS A 67 -8.29 18.33 -16.69
C HIS A 67 -7.18 17.71 -15.82
N LYS A 68 -7.37 16.48 -15.34
CA LYS A 68 -6.47 15.84 -14.37
C LYS A 68 -6.62 14.32 -14.43
N LEU A 69 -5.59 13.61 -13.97
CA LEU A 69 -5.62 12.16 -13.80
C LEU A 69 -5.72 11.83 -12.31
N LEU A 70 -6.77 11.11 -11.93
CA LEU A 70 -6.90 10.52 -10.61
C LEU A 70 -6.11 9.20 -10.57
N VAL A 71 -5.12 9.11 -9.68
CA VAL A 71 -4.25 7.95 -9.53
C VAL A 71 -4.37 7.41 -8.11
N LEU A 72 -4.83 6.16 -8.00
CA LEU A 72 -5.09 5.46 -6.74
C LEU A 72 -4.02 4.41 -6.50
N THR A 73 -3.44 4.37 -5.30
CA THR A 73 -2.28 3.53 -4.96
C THR A 73 -2.57 2.53 -3.84
N ALA A 74 -1.84 1.42 -3.81
CA ALA A 74 -2.07 0.31 -2.89
C ALA A 74 -1.98 0.64 -1.39
N ASP A 75 -1.30 1.71 -1.03
CA ASP A 75 -1.15 2.23 0.34
C ASP A 75 -2.28 3.20 0.77
N GLY A 76 -3.34 3.31 -0.04
CA GLY A 76 -4.43 4.26 0.20
C GLY A 76 -4.14 5.67 -0.27
N GLY A 77 -3.15 5.85 -1.14
CA GLY A 77 -2.84 7.14 -1.72
C GLY A 77 -3.83 7.50 -2.82
N ILE A 78 -4.27 8.75 -2.78
CA ILE A 78 -5.12 9.38 -3.79
C ILE A 78 -4.35 10.59 -4.31
N ASN A 79 -4.03 10.55 -5.61
CA ASN A 79 -3.18 11.54 -6.23
C ASN A 79 -3.89 12.15 -7.43
N TYR A 80 -3.74 13.46 -7.61
CA TYR A 80 -4.03 14.08 -8.90
C TYR A 80 -2.75 14.38 -9.64
N TYR A 81 -2.73 14.09 -10.93
CA TYR A 81 -1.66 14.41 -11.85
C TYR A 81 -2.16 15.28 -12.98
N ASP A 82 -1.31 16.18 -13.44
CA ASP A 82 -1.48 16.89 -14.69
C ASP A 82 -1.24 15.91 -15.86
N PRO A 83 -2.20 15.70 -16.78
CA PRO A 83 -2.06 14.76 -17.88
C PRO A 83 -0.96 15.14 -18.88
N GLU A 84 -0.63 16.43 -19.04
CA GLU A 84 0.35 16.86 -20.04
C GLU A 84 1.80 16.66 -19.57
N GLY A 85 2.09 17.03 -18.31
CA GLY A 85 3.44 16.94 -17.75
C GLY A 85 3.67 15.77 -16.80
N LEU A 86 2.64 14.94 -16.53
CA LEU A 86 2.61 13.95 -15.43
C LEU A 86 3.07 14.56 -14.10
N LYS A 87 2.85 15.86 -13.91
CA LYS A 87 3.23 16.56 -12.69
C LYS A 87 2.19 16.30 -11.62
N LYS A 88 2.63 15.84 -10.45
CA LYS A 88 1.75 15.65 -9.29
C LYS A 88 1.16 17.01 -8.86
N LEU A 89 -0.17 17.11 -8.90
CA LEU A 89 -0.94 18.29 -8.50
C LEU A 89 -1.28 18.26 -7.01
N SER A 90 -1.73 17.10 -6.50
CA SER A 90 -2.08 16.93 -5.09
C SER A 90 -1.89 15.48 -4.63
N HIS A 91 -1.75 15.29 -3.31
CA HIS A 91 -1.58 13.98 -2.68
C HIS A 91 -2.34 13.93 -1.35
N PHE A 92 -3.14 12.87 -1.20
CA PHE A 92 -3.83 12.50 0.03
C PHE A 92 -3.53 11.04 0.34
N SER A 93 -3.36 10.69 1.62
CA SER A 93 -3.06 9.32 2.03
C SER A 93 -3.85 8.95 3.27
N TYR A 94 -4.49 7.78 3.22
CA TYR A 94 -5.23 7.21 4.35
C TYR A 94 -4.44 6.17 5.14
N LYS A 95 -3.18 5.89 4.75
CA LYS A 95 -2.29 4.90 5.37
C LYS A 95 -3.00 3.56 5.58
N THR A 96 -3.48 3.00 4.48
CA THR A 96 -4.24 1.73 4.46
C THR A 96 -3.39 0.59 3.96
N ASP A 97 -3.78 -0.63 4.34
CA ASP A 97 -3.10 -1.87 3.95
C ASP A 97 -3.99 -2.67 3.00
N ALA A 98 -3.35 -3.29 2.00
CA ALA A 98 -4.03 -4.12 1.00
C ALA A 98 -5.25 -3.40 0.39
N SER A 99 -5.07 -2.14 -0.01
CA SER A 99 -6.16 -1.25 -0.40
C SER A 99 -6.78 -1.64 -1.74
N SER A 100 -8.07 -1.37 -1.91
CA SER A 100 -8.74 -1.42 -3.21
C SER A 100 -9.81 -0.34 -3.32
N PHE A 101 -10.10 0.08 -4.55
CA PHE A 101 -10.89 1.28 -4.81
C PHE A 101 -12.02 1.06 -5.82
N VAL A 102 -13.18 1.63 -5.51
CA VAL A 102 -14.23 1.93 -6.48
C VAL A 102 -14.48 3.43 -6.50
N VAL A 103 -14.68 3.99 -7.70
CA VAL A 103 -14.91 5.42 -7.87
C VAL A 103 -16.23 5.60 -8.60
N ASP A 104 -17.09 6.43 -8.03
CA ASP A 104 -18.30 6.92 -8.68
C ASP A 104 -18.18 8.42 -8.99
N ASP A 105 -19.30 9.04 -9.37
CA ASP A 105 -19.30 10.45 -9.78
C ASP A 105 -18.84 11.38 -8.66
N ASN A 106 -19.24 11.10 -7.41
CA ASN A 106 -19.09 12.01 -6.27
C ASN A 106 -18.11 11.49 -5.20
N TYR A 107 -17.91 10.18 -5.14
CA TYR A 107 -17.19 9.52 -4.07
C TYR A 107 -16.15 8.53 -4.58
N ILE A 108 -15.11 8.38 -3.76
CA ILE A 108 -14.14 7.30 -3.82
C ILE A 108 -14.42 6.38 -2.63
N TRP A 109 -14.66 5.11 -2.92
CA TRP A 109 -14.83 4.06 -1.93
C TRP A 109 -13.53 3.30 -1.82
N LEU A 110 -12.94 3.33 -0.62
CA LEU A 110 -11.67 2.69 -0.30
C LEU A 110 -11.95 1.54 0.67
N ALA A 111 -11.69 0.31 0.23
CA ALA A 111 -11.64 -0.86 1.09
C ALA A 111 -10.20 -1.09 1.55
N SER A 112 -10.02 -1.38 2.84
CA SER A 112 -8.74 -1.67 3.44
C SER A 112 -8.87 -2.71 4.55
N THR A 113 -7.89 -3.60 4.69
CA THR A 113 -7.89 -4.62 5.74
C THR A 113 -7.84 -4.02 7.14
N ASN A 114 -7.05 -2.97 7.33
CA ASN A 114 -6.80 -2.35 8.63
C ASN A 114 -7.74 -1.18 8.98
N LYS A 115 -8.53 -0.69 8.01
CA LYS A 115 -9.45 0.45 8.20
C LYS A 115 -10.89 0.18 7.79
N GLY A 116 -11.22 -1.00 7.26
CA GLY A 116 -12.57 -1.27 6.79
C GLY A 116 -12.90 -0.54 5.48
N LEU A 117 -14.17 -0.16 5.33
CA LEU A 117 -14.67 0.65 4.22
C LEU A 117 -14.64 2.14 4.57
N ILE A 118 -14.05 2.95 3.71
CA ILE A 118 -13.97 4.40 3.84
C ILE A 118 -14.67 5.04 2.64
N ARG A 119 -15.59 5.98 2.90
CA ARG A 119 -16.19 6.84 1.86
C ARG A 119 -15.52 8.21 1.85
N ILE A 120 -14.99 8.59 0.71
CA ILE A 120 -14.18 9.81 0.51
C ILE A 120 -14.88 10.68 -0.53
N SER A 121 -15.09 11.97 -0.23
CA SER A 121 -15.60 12.92 -1.23
C SER A 121 -14.52 13.24 -2.27
N LYS A 122 -14.87 13.26 -3.56
CA LYS A 122 -13.95 13.67 -4.64
C LYS A 122 -13.65 15.17 -4.65
N ASP A 123 -14.52 15.98 -4.06
CA ASP A 123 -14.38 17.44 -4.10
C ASP A 123 -13.25 17.93 -3.21
N ASN A 124 -13.11 17.33 -2.02
CA ASN A 124 -12.18 17.80 -0.98
C ASN A 124 -11.34 16.69 -0.34
N PHE A 125 -11.52 15.43 -0.75
CA PHE A 125 -10.87 14.27 -0.14
C PHE A 125 -11.03 14.17 1.37
N MET A 126 -12.11 14.72 1.92
CA MET A 126 -12.44 14.52 3.31
C MET A 126 -13.11 13.16 3.48
N GLN A 127 -12.64 12.42 4.47
CA GLN A 127 -13.29 11.19 4.89
C GLN A 127 -14.65 11.53 5.48
N SER A 128 -15.70 11.00 4.87
CA SER A 128 -17.07 11.23 5.33
C SER A 128 -17.52 10.20 6.37
N LYS A 129 -17.09 8.94 6.24
CA LYS A 129 -17.40 7.87 7.19
C LYS A 129 -16.43 6.69 7.07
N LYS A 130 -16.19 6.01 8.19
CA LYS A 130 -15.49 4.72 8.29
C LYS A 130 -16.49 3.65 8.72
N ILE A 131 -16.42 2.46 8.14
CA ILE A 131 -17.20 1.29 8.56
C ILE A 131 -16.22 0.12 8.72
N ASP A 132 -16.06 -0.36 9.94
CA ASP A 132 -15.20 -1.50 10.23
C ASP A 132 -15.80 -2.82 9.73
N PHE A 133 -14.92 -3.77 9.42
CA PHE A 133 -15.28 -5.15 9.09
C PHE A 133 -15.30 -5.99 10.36
N ASP A 134 -16.18 -6.99 10.43
CA ASP A 134 -15.99 -8.06 11.41
C ASP A 134 -14.89 -9.00 10.88
N THR A 135 -13.69 -8.85 11.44
CA THR A 135 -12.51 -9.64 11.08
C THR A 135 -12.18 -10.67 12.15
N THR A 136 -13.16 -11.06 12.98
CA THR A 136 -12.96 -12.06 14.03
C THR A 136 -12.44 -13.36 13.41
N GLY A 137 -11.27 -13.82 13.87
CA GLY A 137 -10.62 -15.04 13.35
C GLY A 137 -9.80 -14.84 12.07
N ILE A 138 -9.67 -13.60 11.57
CA ILE A 138 -8.82 -13.27 10.42
C ILE A 138 -7.54 -12.61 10.93
N ASP A 139 -6.40 -13.17 10.54
CA ASP A 139 -5.11 -12.54 10.77
C ASP A 139 -4.85 -11.50 9.67
N LEU A 140 -5.10 -10.22 9.99
CA LEU A 140 -5.01 -9.11 9.02
C LEU A 140 -3.63 -8.99 8.37
N ALA A 141 -2.57 -9.42 9.05
CA ALA A 141 -1.22 -9.38 8.51
C ALA A 141 -0.99 -10.41 7.37
N LYS A 142 -1.87 -11.39 7.23
CA LYS A 142 -1.82 -12.41 6.17
C LYS A 142 -2.80 -12.16 5.03
N VAL A 143 -3.54 -11.06 5.06
CA VAL A 143 -4.42 -10.69 3.95
C VAL A 143 -3.56 -10.13 2.83
N GLY A 144 -3.56 -10.77 1.66
CA GLY A 144 -2.74 -10.35 0.53
C GLY A 144 -3.28 -9.12 -0.19
N SER A 145 -4.61 -9.04 -0.32
CA SER A 145 -5.31 -7.95 -1.01
C SER A 145 -6.76 -7.82 -0.52
N THR A 146 -7.35 -6.64 -0.71
CA THR A 146 -8.80 -6.46 -0.64
C THR A 146 -9.36 -6.28 -2.05
N TYR A 147 -10.61 -6.64 -2.21
CA TYR A 147 -11.35 -6.41 -3.45
C TYR A 147 -12.63 -5.67 -3.11
N ILE A 148 -12.96 -4.68 -3.91
CA ILE A 148 -14.18 -3.91 -3.77
C ILE A 148 -14.87 -3.77 -5.12
N THR A 149 -16.19 -3.94 -5.12
CA THR A 149 -17.05 -3.62 -6.26
C THR A 149 -18.31 -2.92 -5.77
N LYS A 150 -18.96 -2.15 -6.63
CA LYS A 150 -20.21 -1.44 -6.33
C LYS A 150 -21.26 -1.83 -7.35
N VAL A 151 -22.42 -2.27 -6.88
CA VAL A 151 -23.58 -2.62 -7.72
C VAL A 151 -24.79 -1.86 -7.19
N GLY A 152 -25.27 -0.89 -7.97
CA GLY A 152 -26.37 -0.02 -7.54
C GLY A 152 -26.00 0.78 -6.28
N GLN A 153 -26.79 0.60 -5.21
CA GLN A 153 -26.60 1.26 -3.92
C GLN A 153 -25.73 0.46 -2.95
N ASP A 154 -25.23 -0.69 -3.37
CA ASP A 154 -24.46 -1.58 -2.52
C ASP A 154 -22.99 -1.62 -2.92
N VAL A 155 -22.14 -1.75 -1.91
CA VAL A 155 -20.71 -2.03 -2.04
C VAL A 155 -20.44 -3.42 -1.48
N PHE A 156 -19.70 -4.22 -2.24
CA PHE A 156 -19.31 -5.58 -1.89
C PHE A 156 -17.79 -5.63 -1.72
N ILE A 157 -17.35 -6.25 -0.63
CA ILE A 157 -15.93 -6.34 -0.28
C ILE A 157 -15.59 -7.78 0.04
N SER A 158 -14.47 -8.26 -0.51
CA SER A 158 -13.87 -9.54 -0.15
C SER A 158 -12.38 -9.38 0.17
N LEU A 159 -11.80 -10.34 0.87
CA LEU A 159 -10.37 -10.39 1.17
C LEU A 159 -9.74 -11.58 0.47
N ASP A 160 -8.52 -11.41 -0.01
CA ASP A 160 -7.64 -12.51 -0.33
C ASP A 160 -6.96 -13.01 0.95
N TYR A 161 -7.63 -13.94 1.64
CA TYR A 161 -7.12 -14.57 2.84
C TYR A 161 -7.41 -16.07 2.83
N LYS A 162 -6.42 -16.86 3.26
CA LYS A 162 -6.51 -18.32 3.26
C LYS A 162 -7.72 -18.78 4.06
N ASN A 163 -8.60 -19.56 3.42
CA ASN A 163 -9.85 -20.09 3.98
C ASN A 163 -10.91 -19.03 4.32
N PHE A 164 -10.74 -17.77 3.91
CA PHE A 164 -11.82 -16.79 3.97
C PHE A 164 -12.54 -16.74 2.62
N SER A 165 -13.85 -16.94 2.67
CA SER A 165 -14.75 -16.92 1.52
C SER A 165 -15.96 -16.02 1.78
N GLY A 166 -15.80 -15.01 2.64
CA GLY A 166 -16.85 -14.06 2.93
C GLY A 166 -16.88 -12.93 1.91
N VAL A 167 -18.07 -12.42 1.63
CA VAL A 167 -18.25 -11.11 0.97
C VAL A 167 -19.13 -10.26 1.85
N TRP A 168 -18.61 -9.13 2.31
CA TRP A 168 -19.41 -8.17 3.08
C TRP A 168 -20.14 -7.23 2.14
N GLN A 169 -21.44 -7.07 2.38
CA GLN A 169 -22.29 -6.14 1.65
C GLN A 169 -22.58 -4.91 2.53
N PHE A 170 -22.41 -3.72 1.95
CA PHE A 170 -22.61 -2.44 2.60
C PHE A 170 -23.58 -1.58 1.80
N ASP A 171 -24.50 -0.94 2.51
CA ASP A 171 -25.40 0.07 1.94
C ASP A 171 -24.63 1.41 1.83
N THR A 172 -24.54 1.97 0.63
CA THR A 172 -23.81 3.22 0.38
C THR A 172 -24.55 4.48 0.82
N GLN A 173 -25.87 4.43 0.95
CA GLN A 173 -26.69 5.57 1.37
C GLN A 173 -26.79 5.62 2.90
N ALA A 174 -27.19 4.51 3.51
CA ALA A 174 -27.27 4.36 4.96
C ALA A 174 -25.89 4.23 5.61
N LEU A 175 -24.85 3.92 4.81
CA LEU A 175 -23.47 3.73 5.25
C LEU A 175 -23.39 2.75 6.41
N LYS A 176 -23.99 1.58 6.20
CA LYS A 176 -24.06 0.52 7.20
C LYS A 176 -23.74 -0.81 6.55
N PHE A 177 -23.14 -1.68 7.36
CA PHE A 177 -23.06 -3.09 7.03
C PHE A 177 -24.48 -3.68 6.94
N ILE A 178 -24.75 -4.42 5.86
CA ILE A 178 -26.02 -5.12 5.68
C ILE A 178 -25.88 -6.56 6.17
N LYS A 179 -24.99 -7.33 5.54
CA LYS A 179 -24.78 -8.76 5.82
C LYS A 179 -23.47 -9.26 5.24
N GLN A 180 -23.00 -10.38 5.78
CA GLN A 180 -21.93 -11.16 5.19
C GLN A 180 -22.56 -12.27 4.35
N LEU A 181 -22.31 -12.24 3.05
CA LEU A 181 -22.65 -13.32 2.15
C LEU A 181 -21.58 -14.41 2.31
N ARG A 182 -22.02 -15.66 2.46
CA ARG A 182 -21.14 -16.81 2.25
C ARG A 182 -20.94 -16.94 0.75
N GLN A 183 -19.69 -17.04 0.29
CA GLN A 183 -19.44 -17.37 -1.11
C GLN A 183 -20.20 -18.66 -1.44
N ALA A 184 -21.06 -18.61 -2.45
CA ALA A 184 -21.56 -19.83 -3.06
C ALA A 184 -20.31 -20.55 -3.58
N LYS A 185 -20.07 -21.77 -3.12
CA LYS A 185 -18.94 -22.59 -3.55
C LYS A 185 -18.89 -22.53 -5.09
N ASN A 186 -17.87 -21.90 -5.66
CA ASN A 186 -17.64 -21.67 -7.10
C ASN A 186 -18.24 -20.42 -7.78
N GLU A 187 -18.91 -19.50 -7.06
CA GLU A 187 -19.17 -18.15 -7.60
C GLU A 187 -17.96 -17.26 -7.33
N TYR A 188 -17.07 -17.25 -8.31
CA TYR A 188 -15.99 -16.28 -8.41
C TYR A 188 -16.62 -14.95 -8.87
N PHE A 189 -16.20 -13.80 -8.33
CA PHE A 189 -16.48 -12.50 -8.94
C PHE A 189 -15.30 -12.18 -9.87
N PRO A 190 -15.31 -12.64 -11.15
CA PRO A 190 -14.11 -12.60 -11.97
C PRO A 190 -13.66 -11.16 -12.28
N GLU A 191 -14.59 -10.22 -12.27
CA GLU A 191 -14.32 -8.80 -12.54
C GLU A 191 -13.88 -8.00 -11.31
N ALA A 192 -14.05 -8.53 -10.09
CA ALA A 192 -13.82 -7.74 -8.87
C ALA A 192 -12.35 -7.63 -8.45
N GLY A 193 -11.42 -8.31 -9.12
CA GLY A 193 -10.07 -8.42 -8.59
C GLY A 193 -8.94 -8.94 -9.47
N GLN A 194 -9.19 -9.31 -10.72
CA GLN A 194 -8.06 -9.63 -11.60
C GLN A 194 -7.45 -8.35 -12.14
N PHE A 195 -6.36 -7.90 -11.50
CA PHE A 195 -5.46 -6.95 -12.12
C PHE A 195 -4.88 -7.61 -13.37
N ASN A 196 -5.32 -7.16 -14.54
CA ASN A 196 -4.76 -7.61 -15.81
C ASN A 196 -3.34 -7.07 -15.94
N ARG A 197 -2.38 -7.82 -15.41
CA ARG A 197 -0.97 -7.49 -15.53
C ARG A 197 -0.50 -7.79 -16.94
N LYS A 198 0.04 -6.78 -17.59
CA LYS A 198 0.62 -6.91 -18.92
C LYS A 198 2.05 -6.40 -18.87
N GLU A 199 2.95 -7.14 -19.50
CA GLU A 199 4.29 -6.65 -19.77
C GLU A 199 4.25 -5.77 -21.03
N PHE A 200 4.88 -4.61 -20.97
CA PHE A 200 5.02 -3.70 -22.10
C PHE A 200 6.51 -3.50 -22.40
N PRO A 201 6.98 -3.85 -23.61
CA PRO A 201 8.38 -3.65 -23.98
C PRO A 201 8.81 -2.19 -23.83
N GLY A 202 9.94 -1.95 -23.17
CA GLY A 202 10.48 -0.61 -22.93
C GLY A 202 9.99 0.06 -21.65
N ILE A 203 9.09 -0.59 -20.89
CA ILE A 203 8.69 -0.14 -19.55
C ILE A 203 9.35 -1.04 -18.51
N ASP A 204 10.09 -0.44 -17.58
CA ASP A 204 10.62 -1.13 -16.40
C ASP A 204 9.48 -1.45 -15.42
N GLY A 205 8.77 -2.57 -15.65
CA GLY A 205 7.80 -3.16 -14.72
C GLY A 205 6.50 -3.64 -15.37
N GLU A 206 5.73 -4.42 -14.60
CA GLU A 206 4.41 -4.90 -15.00
C GLU A 206 3.40 -3.72 -14.97
N VAL A 207 2.65 -3.54 -16.06
CA VAL A 207 1.54 -2.59 -16.11
C VAL A 207 0.33 -3.20 -15.44
N VAL A 208 -0.20 -2.49 -14.45
CA VAL A 208 -1.32 -2.93 -13.59
C VAL A 208 -2.60 -2.15 -13.92
N SER A 209 -2.46 -0.93 -14.46
CA SER A 209 -3.58 -0.08 -14.86
C SER A 209 -3.27 0.67 -16.15
N GLU A 210 -4.28 0.80 -17.00
CA GLU A 210 -4.23 1.52 -18.26
C GLU A 210 -5.46 2.43 -18.37
N ALA A 211 -5.29 3.65 -18.88
CA ALA A 211 -6.40 4.56 -19.16
C ALA A 211 -6.13 5.41 -20.41
N GLY A 212 -7.14 5.57 -21.27
CA GLY A 212 -7.08 6.51 -22.39
C GLY A 212 -7.62 7.89 -22.00
N TYR A 213 -6.93 8.96 -22.38
CA TYR A 213 -7.40 10.34 -22.17
C TYR A 213 -6.88 11.29 -23.24
N ASN A 214 -7.80 12.01 -23.89
CA ASN A 214 -7.53 12.94 -25.00
C ASN A 214 -6.61 12.36 -26.09
N GLY A 215 -6.77 11.07 -26.42
CA GLY A 215 -5.97 10.40 -27.45
C GLY A 215 -4.60 9.87 -26.98
N ALA A 216 -4.20 10.14 -25.75
CA ALA A 216 -3.02 9.54 -25.12
C ALA A 216 -3.39 8.31 -24.27
N ILE A 217 -2.47 7.36 -24.12
CA ILE A 217 -2.62 6.16 -23.29
C ILE A 217 -1.71 6.30 -22.07
N TYR A 218 -2.27 6.16 -20.88
CA TYR A 218 -1.53 6.25 -19.62
C TYR A 218 -1.40 4.86 -19.01
N MET A 219 -0.20 4.54 -18.54
CA MET A 219 0.11 3.23 -17.95
C MET A 219 0.68 3.39 -16.55
N GLY A 220 0.09 2.70 -15.58
CA GLY A 220 0.53 2.63 -14.20
C GLY A 220 1.13 1.26 -13.89
N THR A 221 2.31 1.24 -13.28
CA THR A 221 3.01 -0.01 -12.96
C THR A 221 2.89 -0.42 -11.50
N SER A 222 3.18 -1.69 -11.23
CA SER A 222 3.37 -2.22 -9.88
C SER A 222 4.51 -1.51 -9.13
N GLY A 223 5.51 -0.98 -9.83
CA GLY A 223 6.56 -0.15 -9.22
C GLY A 223 6.13 1.28 -8.86
N GLY A 224 4.85 1.62 -9.00
CA GLY A 224 4.32 2.96 -8.73
C GLY A 224 4.74 4.03 -9.75
N ARG A 225 5.22 3.61 -10.93
CA ARG A 225 5.64 4.52 -12.01
C ARG A 225 4.46 4.76 -12.96
N LEU A 226 4.33 6.00 -13.42
CA LEU A 226 3.31 6.44 -14.37
C LEU A 226 3.99 6.81 -15.69
N TYR A 227 3.45 6.29 -16.79
CA TYR A 227 3.91 6.56 -18.15
C TYR A 227 2.73 7.07 -19.00
N GLN A 228 3.06 7.76 -20.09
CA GLN A 228 2.16 8.29 -21.12
C GLN A 228 2.69 7.88 -22.49
#